data_AF-A0A086BM78-F1
#
_entry.id   AF-A0A086BM78-F1
#
_cell.length_a   1.000
_cell.length_b   1.000
_cell.length_c   1.000
_cell.angle_alpha   90.00
_cell.angle_beta   90.00
_cell.angle_gamma   90.00
#
_symmetry.space_group_name_H-M   'P 1'
#
loop_
_entity.id
_entity.type
_entity.pdbx_description
1 polymer ?
#
loop_
_entity_poly.entity_id
_entity_poly.type
_entity_poly.pdbx_seq_one_letter_code
_entity_poly.pdbx_strand_id
1 'polypeptide(L)'
;MKNLFFGAAVFSIIFISCSKKEPVNLNDNEEPVVHYDTTAIDSFSGGAISVDIARKIRMSSQSYKDSLKAVLKLQQEEKRIKEELEKENKKKQDEEKKKADQDKKQKTLSSENSPKEVKVE
;
A
#
# COMPACT_ATOMS: atom_id res chain seq x y z
N MET A 1 104.83 -12.27 20.84
CA MET A 1 103.44 -12.31 21.37
C MET A 1 102.67 -10.98 21.22
N LYS A 2 102.93 -10.14 20.19
CA LYS A 2 102.23 -8.85 20.04
C LYS A 2 101.01 -8.92 19.12
N ASN A 3 101.00 -9.88 18.18
CA ASN A 3 99.93 -10.03 17.19
C ASN A 3 98.75 -10.87 17.69
N LEU A 4 98.95 -11.65 18.77
CA LEU A 4 97.87 -12.45 19.39
C LEU A 4 96.85 -11.57 20.12
N PHE A 5 97.30 -10.48 20.75
CA PHE A 5 96.39 -9.53 21.40
C PHE A 5 95.50 -8.81 20.38
N PHE A 6 96.04 -8.48 19.21
CA PHE A 6 95.26 -7.85 18.15
C PHE A 6 94.22 -8.82 17.56
N GLY A 7 94.59 -10.08 17.35
CA GLY A 7 93.66 -11.12 16.90
C GLY A 7 92.50 -11.35 17.89
N ALA A 8 92.80 -11.46 19.19
CA ALA A 8 91.79 -11.64 20.23
C ALA A 8 90.82 -10.45 20.34
N ALA A 9 91.33 -9.22 20.18
CA ALA A 9 90.50 -8.02 20.21
C ALA A 9 89.50 -7.97 19.04
N VAL A 10 89.96 -8.27 17.82
CA VAL A 10 89.08 -8.32 16.64
C VAL A 10 88.03 -9.42 16.78
N PHE A 11 88.41 -10.58 17.28
CA PHE A 11 87.50 -11.71 17.48
C PHE A 11 86.41 -11.39 18.53
N SER A 12 86.76 -10.68 19.59
CA SER A 12 85.80 -10.27 20.63
C SER A 12 84.75 -9.28 20.11
N ILE A 13 85.13 -8.34 19.24
CA ILE A 13 84.20 -7.36 18.64
C ILE A 13 83.15 -8.05 17.76
N ILE A 14 83.55 -9.08 17.01
CA ILE A 14 82.65 -9.83 16.13
C ILE A 14 81.59 -10.59 16.94
N PHE A 15 81.96 -11.16 18.10
CA PHE A 15 81.01 -11.88 18.96
C PHE A 15 80.00 -10.95 19.67
N ILE A 16 80.39 -9.73 20.02
CA ILE A 16 79.48 -8.77 20.66
C ILE A 16 78.43 -8.25 19.66
N SER A 17 78.79 -8.10 18.38
CA SER A 17 77.88 -7.58 17.34
C SER A 17 76.75 -8.54 16.94
N CYS A 18 76.87 -9.84 17.24
CA CYS A 18 75.82 -10.83 16.95
C CYS A 18 74.92 -11.20 18.15
N SER A 19 75.13 -10.59 19.34
CA SER A 19 74.44 -11.02 20.57
C SER A 19 73.10 -10.31 20.83
N LYS A 20 72.77 -9.25 20.09
CA LYS A 20 71.48 -8.55 20.24
C LYS A 20 70.66 -8.56 18.96
N LYS A 21 69.89 -9.64 18.82
CA LYS A 21 68.60 -9.61 18.12
C LYS A 21 67.58 -10.17 19.09
N GLU A 22 66.96 -9.29 19.87
CA GLU A 22 65.68 -9.64 20.50
C GLU A 22 64.72 -9.99 19.36
N PRO A 23 64.02 -11.14 19.40
CA PRO A 23 62.93 -11.35 18.46
C PRO A 23 61.90 -10.27 18.76
N VAL A 24 61.78 -9.30 17.86
CA VAL A 24 60.60 -8.43 17.81
C VAL A 24 59.43 -9.38 17.72
N ASN A 25 58.64 -9.46 18.79
CA ASN A 25 57.42 -10.25 18.81
C ASN A 25 56.50 -9.65 17.74
N LEU A 26 56.49 -10.25 16.54
CA LEU A 26 55.53 -9.97 15.48
C LEU A 26 54.15 -10.54 15.82
N ASN A 27 53.75 -10.44 17.09
CA ASN A 27 52.42 -10.75 17.57
C ASN A 27 51.59 -9.49 17.83
N ASP A 28 52.02 -8.33 17.33
CA ASP A 28 51.14 -7.18 17.11
C ASP A 28 50.27 -7.41 15.86
N ASN A 29 49.69 -8.61 15.72
CA ASN A 29 48.50 -8.84 14.91
C ASN A 29 47.26 -8.43 15.73
N GLU A 30 47.34 -7.30 16.45
CA GLU A 30 46.15 -6.60 16.88
C GLU A 30 45.65 -5.85 15.65
N GLU A 31 45.03 -6.61 14.74
CA GLU A 31 44.26 -6.06 13.63
C GLU A 31 43.30 -5.05 14.26
N PRO A 32 43.37 -3.75 13.90
CA PRO A 32 42.61 -2.73 14.61
C PRO A 32 41.13 -3.08 14.45
N VAL A 33 40.51 -3.54 15.54
CA VAL A 33 39.09 -3.94 15.55
C VAL A 33 38.28 -2.67 15.32
N VAL A 34 37.98 -2.44 14.05
CA VAL A 34 37.15 -1.33 13.58
C VAL A 34 35.74 -1.56 14.11
N HIS A 35 35.33 -0.70 15.04
CA HIS A 35 34.01 -0.75 15.64
C HIS A 35 33.00 -0.14 14.66
N TYR A 36 32.26 -1.00 13.98
CA TYR A 36 31.15 -0.58 13.14
C TYR A 36 29.85 -0.64 13.93
N ASP A 37 28.97 0.31 13.68
CA ASP A 37 27.61 0.24 14.17
C ASP A 37 26.89 -0.91 13.44
N THR A 38 26.73 -2.04 14.13
CA THR A 38 25.99 -3.21 13.64
C THR A 38 24.53 -3.18 14.06
N THR A 39 23.99 -2.01 14.43
CA THR A 39 22.56 -1.91 14.70
C THR A 39 21.78 -2.31 13.46
N ALA A 40 20.95 -3.33 13.61
CA ALA A 40 20.10 -3.81 12.52
C ALA A 40 19.01 -2.76 12.27
N ILE A 41 19.26 -1.88 11.29
CA ILE A 41 18.23 -0.99 10.77
C ILE A 41 17.35 -1.85 9.85
N ASP A 42 16.16 -2.21 10.35
CA ASP A 42 15.16 -2.85 9.52
C ASP A 42 14.83 -1.93 8.33
N SER A 43 14.81 -2.50 7.13
CA SER A 43 14.50 -1.81 5.88
C SER A 43 13.07 -1.24 5.86
N PHE A 44 12.23 -1.62 6.83
CA PHE A 44 10.88 -1.08 7.01
C PHE A 44 10.76 -0.04 8.14
N SER A 45 11.86 0.27 8.84
CA SER A 45 11.84 1.28 9.91
C SER A 45 11.61 2.69 9.37
N GLY A 46 11.04 3.56 10.22
CA GLY A 46 10.74 4.94 9.85
C GLY A 46 12.01 5.71 9.47
N GLY A 47 12.16 6.05 8.19
CA GLY A 47 13.35 6.70 7.65
C GLY A 47 14.22 5.82 6.75
N ALA A 48 13.95 4.51 6.66
CA ALA A 48 14.65 3.58 5.75
C ALA A 48 14.28 3.75 4.27
N ILE A 49 13.24 4.54 3.97
CA ILE A 49 12.80 4.81 2.59
C ILE A 49 13.48 6.06 2.01
N SER A 50 13.80 6.02 0.72
CA SER A 50 14.32 7.19 0.04
C SER A 50 13.24 8.29 -0.09
N VAL A 51 13.68 9.54 -0.23
CA VAL A 51 12.79 10.71 -0.37
C VAL A 51 11.84 10.56 -1.57
N ASP A 52 12.31 9.99 -2.67
CA ASP A 52 11.48 9.79 -3.87
C ASP A 52 10.42 8.70 -3.68
N ILE A 53 10.77 7.61 -2.97
CA ILE A 53 9.81 6.57 -2.61
C ILE A 53 8.76 7.14 -1.66
N ALA A 54 9.17 7.91 -0.65
CA ALA A 54 8.25 8.59 0.27
C ALA A 54 7.28 9.53 -0.48
N ARG A 55 7.79 10.29 -1.46
CA ARG A 55 6.98 11.17 -2.31
C ARG A 55 5.97 10.38 -3.14
N LYS A 56 6.40 9.27 -3.76
CA LYS A 56 5.52 8.39 -4.55
C LYS A 56 4.41 7.80 -3.69
N ILE A 57 4.73 7.31 -2.49
CA ILE A 57 3.75 6.79 -1.53
C ILE A 57 2.74 7.88 -1.14
N ARG A 58 3.19 9.12 -0.92
CA ARG A 58 2.30 10.23 -0.55
C ARG A 58 1.33 10.55 -1.69
N MET A 59 1.84 10.65 -2.92
CA MET A 59 1.01 10.92 -4.10
C MET A 59 0.00 9.81 -4.35
N SER A 60 0.42 8.54 -4.30
CA SER A 60 -0.47 7.39 -4.51
C SER A 60 -1.53 7.27 -3.41
N SER A 61 -1.18 7.59 -2.17
CA SER A 61 -2.12 7.59 -1.05
C SER A 61 -3.19 8.66 -1.22
N GLN A 62 -2.82 9.83 -1.75
CA GLN A 62 -3.77 10.90 -2.01
C GLN A 62 -4.71 10.55 -3.17
N SER A 63 -4.17 10.07 -4.29
CA SER A 63 -4.99 9.67 -5.44
C SER A 63 -5.96 8.53 -5.09
N TYR A 64 -5.56 7.58 -4.25
CA TYR A 64 -6.43 6.51 -3.77
C TYR A 64 -7.61 7.07 -2.96
N LYS A 65 -7.34 7.97 -2.01
CA LYS A 65 -8.39 8.62 -1.20
C LYS A 65 -9.36 9.42 -2.07
N ASP A 66 -8.86 10.12 -3.08
CA ASP A 66 -9.68 10.91 -3.98
C ASP A 66 -10.53 10.02 -4.89
N SER A 67 -9.98 8.89 -5.35
CA SER A 67 -10.72 7.87 -6.12
C SER A 67 -11.89 7.30 -5.30
N LEU A 68 -11.65 6.95 -4.03
CA LEU A 68 -12.72 6.47 -3.14
C LEU A 68 -13.83 7.51 -2.94
N LYS A 69 -13.46 8.79 -2.78
CA LYS A 69 -14.45 9.88 -2.68
C LYS A 69 -15.26 10.02 -3.96
N ALA A 70 -14.64 9.90 -5.13
CA ALA A 70 -15.33 9.96 -6.41
C ALA A 70 -16.36 8.83 -6.55
N VAL A 71 -15.97 7.61 -6.22
CA VAL A 71 -16.88 6.45 -6.22
C VAL A 71 -18.07 6.67 -5.28
N LEU A 72 -17.83 7.18 -4.07
CA LEU A 72 -18.90 7.47 -3.12
C LEU A 72 -19.89 8.53 -3.63
N LYS A 73 -19.41 9.57 -4.32
CA LYS A 73 -20.28 10.59 -4.92
C LYS A 73 -21.17 10.00 -6.02
N LEU A 74 -20.59 9.24 -6.93
CA LEU A 74 -21.35 8.56 -7.99
C LEU A 74 -22.41 7.62 -7.40
N GLN A 75 -22.07 6.87 -6.36
CA GLN A 75 -23.04 6.00 -5.68
C GLN A 75 -24.19 6.78 -5.04
N GLN A 76 -23.93 7.97 -4.49
CA GLN A 76 -24.98 8.84 -3.93
C GLN A 76 -25.90 9.39 -5.03
N GLU A 77 -25.34 9.81 -6.16
CA GLU A 77 -26.10 10.29 -7.31
C GLU A 77 -26.97 9.17 -7.90
N GLU A 78 -26.41 7.97 -8.11
CA GLU A 78 -27.19 6.81 -8.56
C GLU A 78 -28.34 6.47 -7.62
N LYS A 79 -28.12 6.53 -6.30
CA LYS A 79 -29.18 6.30 -5.31
C LYS A 79 -30.28 7.33 -5.41
N ARG A 80 -29.94 8.63 -5.55
CA ARG A 80 -30.93 9.69 -5.73
C ARG A 80 -31.75 9.49 -6.99
N ILE A 81 -31.11 9.19 -8.12
CA ILE A 81 -31.79 8.92 -9.39
C ILE A 81 -32.72 7.71 -9.26
N LYS A 82 -32.26 6.62 -8.63
CA LYS A 82 -33.08 5.42 -8.39
C LYS A 82 -34.30 5.74 -7.49
N GLU A 83 -34.12 6.50 -6.42
CA GLU A 83 -35.21 6.91 -5.54
C GLU A 83 -36.23 7.81 -6.24
N GLU A 84 -35.79 8.73 -7.10
CA GLU A 84 -36.67 9.58 -7.90
C GLU A 84 -37.45 8.77 -8.92
N LEU A 85 -36.78 7.83 -9.60
CA LEU A 85 -37.39 6.97 -10.61
C LEU A 85 -38.37 5.96 -9.99
N GLU A 86 -38.09 5.44 -8.80
CA GLU A 86 -39.05 4.62 -8.04
C GLU A 86 -40.27 5.42 -7.60
N LYS A 87 -40.10 6.66 -7.15
CA LYS A 87 -41.22 7.55 -6.77
C LYS A 87 -42.07 7.88 -7.99
N GLU A 88 -41.46 8.13 -9.14
CA GLU A 88 -42.19 8.39 -10.39
C GLU A 88 -42.93 7.15 -10.90
N ASN A 89 -42.29 5.98 -10.89
CA ASN A 89 -42.93 4.72 -11.30
C ASN A 89 -44.11 4.33 -10.42
N LYS A 90 -44.00 4.52 -9.09
CA LYS A 90 -45.13 4.28 -8.17
C LYS A 90 -46.30 5.22 -8.47
N LYS A 91 -46.03 6.51 -8.71
CA LYS A 91 -47.08 7.48 -9.09
C LYS A 91 -47.77 7.10 -10.41
N LYS A 92 -47.01 6.69 -11.43
CA LYS A 92 -47.56 6.24 -12.71
C LYS A 92 -48.42 4.99 -12.56
N GLN A 93 -47.99 4.00 -11.78
CA GLN A 93 -48.79 2.80 -11.51
C GLN A 93 -50.08 3.10 -10.74
N ASP A 94 -50.06 4.04 -9.80
CA ASP A 94 -51.24 4.44 -9.04
C ASP A 94 -52.24 5.23 -9.90
N GLU A 95 -51.77 6.06 -10.84
CA GLU A 95 -52.63 6.73 -11.82
C GLU A 95 -53.23 5.76 -12.84
N GLU A 96 -52.45 4.77 -13.29
CA GLU A 96 -52.93 3.77 -14.26
C GLU A 96 -53.97 2.83 -13.64
N LYS A 97 -53.80 2.43 -12.37
CA LYS A 97 -54.83 1.68 -11.63
C LYS A 97 -56.12 2.48 -11.44
N LYS A 98 -56.02 3.78 -11.14
CA LYS A 98 -57.19 4.66 -11.00
C LYS A 98 -57.94 4.85 -12.33
N LYS A 99 -57.24 4.94 -13.45
CA LYS A 99 -57.85 5.00 -14.79
C LYS A 99 -58.49 3.67 -15.18
N ALA A 100 -57.84 2.54 -14.91
CA ALA A 100 -58.39 1.22 -15.18
C ALA A 100 -59.66 0.90 -14.35
N ASP A 101 -59.76 1.41 -13.11
CA ASP A 101 -60.97 1.27 -12.28
C ASP A 101 -62.12 2.18 -12.73
N GLN A 102 -61.84 3.35 -13.31
CA GLN A 102 -62.86 4.21 -13.92
C GLN A 102 -63.40 3.61 -15.22
N ASP A 103 -62.53 3.03 -16.05
CA ASP A 103 -62.94 2.36 -17.30
C ASP A 103 -63.76 1.09 -17.04
N LYS A 104 -63.43 0.32 -15.99
CA LYS A 104 -64.25 -0.82 -15.57
C LYS A 104 -65.62 -0.41 -15.05
N LYS A 105 -65.73 0.72 -14.33
CA LYS A 105 -67.03 1.27 -13.88
C LYS A 105 -67.89 1.80 -15.03
N GLN A 106 -67.28 2.39 -16.06
CA GLN A 106 -68.03 2.81 -17.25
C GLN A 106 -68.50 1.61 -18.10
N LYS A 107 -67.69 0.55 -18.21
CA LYS A 107 -68.04 -0.64 -19.00
C LYS A 107 -69.18 -1.47 -18.37
N THR A 108 -69.32 -1.48 -17.05
CA THR A 108 -70.48 -2.11 -16.37
C THR A 108 -71.77 -1.28 -16.51
N LEU A 109 -71.69 0.05 -16.52
CA LEU A 109 -72.85 0.93 -16.70
C LEU A 109 -73.40 0.92 -18.14
N SER A 110 -72.58 0.58 -19.14
CA SER A 110 -73.01 0.49 -20.55
C SER A 110 -73.54 -0.90 -20.97
N SER A 111 -73.42 -1.93 -20.13
CA SER A 111 -73.90 -3.30 -20.43
C SER A 111 -75.27 -3.62 -19.84
N GLU A 112 -75.89 -2.70 -19.10
CA GLU A 112 -77.18 -2.90 -18.41
C GLU A 112 -78.33 -2.07 -19.01
N ASN A 113 -78.26 -1.71 -20.29
CA ASN A 113 -79.39 -1.10 -21.01
C ASN A 113 -79.43 -1.55 -22.48
N SER A 114 -80.02 -2.72 -22.72
CA SER A 114 -80.65 -3.02 -24.00
C SER A 114 -81.88 -3.93 -23.80
N PRO A 115 -83.01 -3.69 -24.50
CA PRO A 115 -84.36 -4.10 -24.07
C PRO A 115 -84.71 -5.54 -24.42
N LYS A 116 -85.54 -6.15 -23.57
CA LYS A 116 -86.25 -7.42 -23.84
C LYS A 116 -87.19 -7.24 -25.04
N GLU A 117 -86.95 -7.95 -26.14
CA GLU A 117 -87.99 -8.22 -27.14
C GLU A 117 -88.56 -9.63 -26.95
N VAL A 118 -89.87 -9.64 -26.75
CA VAL A 118 -90.76 -10.79 -26.75
C VAL A 118 -90.91 -11.28 -28.19
N LYS A 119 -90.73 -12.58 -28.44
CA LYS A 119 -91.26 -13.22 -29.64
C LYS A 119 -92.07 -14.46 -29.27
N VAL A 120 -93.34 -14.35 -29.64
CA VAL A 120 -94.41 -15.34 -29.58
C VAL A 120 -94.11 -16.47 -30.57
N GLU A 121 -94.31 -17.71 -30.12
CA GLU A 121 -94.66 -18.87 -30.95
C GLU A 121 -95.77 -19.66 -30.23
#